data_AF-A0A8T7HFT2-F1
#
_entry.id   AF-A0A8T7HFT2-F1
#
_cell.length_a   1.000
_cell.length_b   1.000
_cell.length_c   1.000
_cell.angle_alpha   90.00
_cell.angle_beta   90.00
_cell.angle_gamma   90.00
#
_symmetry.space_group_name_H-M   'P 1'
#
loop_
_entity.id
_entity.type
_entity.pdbx_description
1 polymer ?
#
loop_
_entity_poly.entity_id
_entity_poly.type
_entity_poly.pdbx_seq_one_letter_code
_entity_poly.pdbx_strand_id
1 'polypeptide(L)'
;MKVSIDTMNTQINLRMPDELLEQSRQYADKHGFGNVQELIKESLREKLFDKPIISKEELFLVKKLVELSKNNNLFGTEEELFKKLKRK
;
A
#
# COMPACT_ATOMS: atom_id res chain seq x y z
N MET A 1 22.32 -8.74 27.07
CA MET A 1 21.94 -7.44 26.46
C MET A 1 20.42 -7.39 26.45
N LYS A 2 19.79 -6.63 27.34
CA LYS A 2 18.33 -6.45 27.35
C LYS A 2 18.01 -5.35 26.33
N VAL A 3 17.31 -5.70 25.27
CA VAL A 3 16.75 -4.70 24.34
C VAL A 3 15.52 -4.14 25.02
N SER A 4 15.57 -2.88 25.43
CA SER A 4 14.39 -2.14 25.84
C SER A 4 13.50 -2.01 24.61
N ILE A 5 12.38 -2.74 24.58
CA ILE A 5 11.29 -2.43 23.66
C ILE A 5 10.63 -1.20 24.27
N ASP A 6 11.23 -0.02 24.08
CA ASP A 6 10.58 1.23 24.42
C ASP A 6 9.35 1.34 23.51
N THR A 7 8.18 1.07 24.07
CA THR A 7 6.89 1.40 23.46
C THR A 7 6.85 2.91 23.31
N MET A 8 7.33 3.43 22.17
CA MET A 8 7.36 4.87 21.87
C MET A 8 5.93 5.42 21.71
N ASN A 9 5.25 5.71 22.82
CA ASN A 9 3.94 6.36 22.86
C ASN A 9 4.12 7.89 22.84
N THR A 10 4.65 8.43 21.74
CA THR A 10 4.74 9.88 21.58
C THR A 10 3.34 10.46 21.36
N GLN A 11 2.88 11.32 22.25
CA GLN A 11 1.60 12.00 22.11
C GLN A 11 1.76 13.26 21.25
N ILE A 12 0.90 13.40 20.24
CA ILE A 12 0.81 14.58 19.38
C ILE A 12 -0.47 15.34 19.72
N ASN A 13 -0.34 16.61 20.06
CA ASN A 13 -1.50 17.50 20.25
C ASN A 13 -1.82 18.20 18.93
N LEU A 14 -3.02 17.99 18.41
CA LEU A 14 -3.51 18.59 17.17
C LEU A 14 -4.61 19.60 17.48
N ARG A 15 -4.56 20.75 16.82
CA ARG A 15 -5.68 21.70 16.77
C ARG A 15 -6.37 21.55 15.43
N MET A 16 -7.68 21.39 15.45
CA MET A 16 -8.50 21.24 14.25
C MET A 16 -9.84 21.96 14.44
N PRO A 17 -10.48 22.43 13.35
CA PRO A 17 -11.81 23.01 13.42
C PRO A 17 -12.83 22.04 14.00
N ASP A 18 -13.83 22.55 14.73
CA ASP A 18 -14.86 21.73 15.38
C ASP A 18 -15.64 20.87 14.38
N GLU A 19 -15.95 21.42 13.21
CA GLU A 19 -16.60 20.70 12.12
C GLU A 19 -15.77 19.51 11.65
N LEU A 20 -14.45 19.69 11.49
CA LEU A 20 -13.56 18.61 11.07
C LEU A 20 -13.48 17.51 12.13
N LEU A 21 -13.45 17.88 13.41
CA LEU A 21 -13.45 16.92 14.51
C LEU A 21 -14.75 16.11 14.53
N GLU A 22 -15.88 16.77 14.29
CA GLU A 22 -17.19 16.12 14.26
C GLU A 22 -17.32 15.14 13.08
N GLN A 23 -16.93 15.56 11.88
CA GLN A 23 -16.89 14.67 10.72
C GLN A 23 -15.94 13.48 10.95
N SER A 24 -14.80 13.71 11.60
CA SER A 24 -13.84 12.64 11.93
C SER A 24 -14.42 11.64 12.92
N ARG A 25 -15.21 12.08 13.91
CA ARG A 25 -15.93 11.18 14.84
C ARG A 25 -16.93 10.31 14.10
N GLN A 26 -17.79 10.93 13.29
CA GLN A 26 -18.80 10.20 12.51
C GLN A 26 -18.16 9.19 11.54
N TYR A 27 -17.04 9.57 10.91
CA TYR A 27 -16.28 8.68 10.05
C TYR A 27 -15.68 7.50 10.83
N ALA A 28 -15.09 7.78 12.00
CA ALA A 28 -14.48 6.77 12.86
C ALA A 28 -15.52 5.71 13.28
N ASP A 29 -16.67 6.14 13.78
CA ASP A 29 -17.76 5.26 14.21
C ASP A 29 -18.30 4.41 13.06
N LYS A 30 -18.51 5.02 11.88
CA LYS A 30 -19.05 4.33 10.70
C LYS A 30 -18.11 3.26 10.15
N HIS A 31 -16.81 3.46 10.24
CA HIS A 31 -15.80 2.56 9.66
C HIS A 31 -15.14 1.65 10.69
N GLY A 32 -15.62 1.64 11.94
CA GLY A 32 -15.17 0.71 12.97
C GLY A 32 -13.84 1.08 13.64
N PHE A 33 -13.45 2.35 13.59
CA PHE A 33 -12.31 2.84 14.37
C PHE A 33 -12.75 3.06 15.82
N GLY A 34 -11.88 2.76 16.78
CA GLY A 34 -12.18 2.91 18.21
C GLY A 34 -12.22 4.37 18.67
N ASN A 35 -11.51 5.29 17.99
CA ASN A 35 -11.63 6.73 18.18
C ASN A 35 -10.95 7.52 17.03
N VAL A 36 -11.07 8.85 17.09
CA VAL A 36 -10.45 9.78 16.11
C VAL A 36 -8.92 9.68 16.10
N GLN A 37 -8.25 9.40 17.21
CA GLN A 37 -6.79 9.25 17.22
C GLN A 37 -6.36 7.98 16.47
N GLU A 38 -7.13 6.90 16.57
CA GLU A 38 -6.90 5.68 15.81
C GLU A 38 -7.07 5.92 14.31
N LEU A 39 -8.15 6.62 13.93
CA LEU A 39 -8.37 7.06 12.55
C LEU A 39 -7.17 7.88 12.02
N ILE A 40 -6.68 8.86 12.79
CA ILE A 40 -5.54 9.71 12.39
C ILE A 40 -4.27 8.87 12.26
N LYS A 41 -4.00 7.96 13.21
CA LYS A 41 -2.83 7.08 13.16
C LYS A 41 -2.83 6.19 11.91
N GLU A 42 -3.95 5.51 11.63
CA GLU A 42 -4.03 4.61 10.49
C GLU A 42 -4.04 5.38 9.16
N SER A 43 -4.68 6.55 9.10
CA SER A 43 -4.62 7.42 7.92
C SER A 43 -3.19 7.91 7.62
N LEU A 44 -2.42 8.27 8.66
CA LEU A 44 -1.01 8.62 8.51
C LEU A 44 -0.17 7.40 8.15
N ARG A 45 -0.49 6.24 8.74
CA ARG A 45 0.21 5.00 8.46
C ARG A 45 0.08 4.60 6.99
N GLU A 46 -1.13 4.62 6.46
CA GLU A 46 -1.41 4.36 5.05
C GLU A 46 -0.57 5.30 4.18
N LYS A 47 -0.65 6.62 4.40
CA LYS A 47 0.10 7.58 3.58
C LYS A 47 1.63 7.46 3.64
N LEU A 48 2.16 7.02 4.79
CA LEU A 48 3.62 6.96 5.03
C LEU A 48 4.23 5.58 4.80
N PHE A 49 3.45 4.52 5.00
CA PHE A 49 3.92 3.13 5.01
C PHE A 49 3.20 2.20 4.02
N ASP A 50 2.09 2.60 3.40
CA ASP A 50 1.76 2.01 2.10
C ASP A 50 2.81 2.51 1.11
N LYS A 51 3.90 1.78 1.04
CA LYS A 51 4.67 1.72 -0.19
C LYS A 51 3.67 1.37 -1.27
N PRO A 52 3.59 2.11 -2.38
CA PRO A 52 2.84 1.60 -3.52
C PRO A 52 3.39 0.19 -3.78
N ILE A 53 2.52 -0.81 -3.83
CA ILE A 53 2.88 -2.23 -4.05
C ILE A 53 3.76 -2.36 -5.31
N ILE A 54 3.72 -1.35 -6.19
CA ILE A 54 4.52 -1.18 -7.38
C ILE A 54 5.06 0.26 -7.39
N SER A 55 6.37 0.46 -7.35
CA SER A 55 6.99 1.78 -7.53
C SER A 55 6.66 2.36 -8.91
N LYS A 56 6.81 3.69 -9.10
CA LYS A 56 6.62 4.29 -10.43
C LYS A 56 7.58 3.68 -11.46
N GLU A 57 8.79 3.33 -11.05
CA GLU A 57 9.77 2.62 -11.87
C GLU A 57 9.32 1.20 -12.21
N GLU A 58 8.79 0.44 -11.25
CA GLU A 58 8.26 -0.91 -11.48
C GLU A 58 7.05 -0.88 -12.43
N LEU A 59 6.16 0.11 -12.29
CA LEU A 59 5.02 0.28 -13.19
C LEU A 59 5.49 0.58 -14.62
N PHE A 60 6.56 1.37 -14.77
CA PHE A 60 7.17 1.64 -16.06
C PHE A 60 7.81 0.38 -16.68
N LEU A 61 8.49 -0.44 -15.87
CA LEU A 61 9.08 -1.70 -16.30
C LEU A 61 8.01 -2.69 -16.76
N VAL A 62 6.89 -2.81 -16.03
CA VAL A 62 5.75 -3.66 -16.42
C VAL A 62 5.15 -3.19 -17.74
N LYS A 63 4.95 -1.87 -17.93
CA LYS A 63 4.44 -1.32 -19.20
C LYS A 63 5.37 -1.62 -20.37
N LYS A 64 6.67 -1.42 -20.20
CA LYS A 64 7.68 -1.77 -21.22
C LYS A 64 7.68 -3.27 -21.54
N LEU A 65 7.55 -4.13 -20.53
CA LEU A 65 7.51 -5.57 -20.71
C LEU A 65 6.28 -6.00 -21.52
N VAL A 66 5.12 -5.41 -21.25
CA VAL A 66 3.88 -5.67 -22.01
C VAL A 66 4.03 -5.19 -23.46
N GLU A 67 4.62 -4.02 -23.68
CA GLU A 67 4.87 -3.46 -25.01
C GLU A 67 5.85 -4.32 -25.82
N LEU A 68 6.97 -4.74 -25.21
CA LEU A 68 7.92 -5.68 -25.81
C LEU A 68 7.28 -7.04 -26.09
N SER A 69 6.44 -7.54 -25.18
CA SER A 69 5.72 -8.81 -25.37
C SER A 69 4.74 -8.75 -26.53
N LYS A 70 4.05 -7.62 -26.71
CA LYS A 70 3.20 -7.36 -27.89
C LYS A 70 4.00 -7.31 -29.18
N ASN A 71 5.07 -6.51 -29.21
CA ASN A 71 5.87 -6.33 -30.41
C ASN A 71 6.58 -7.62 -30.86
N ASN A 72 6.98 -8.47 -29.91
CA ASN A 72 7.64 -9.75 -30.18
C ASN A 72 6.66 -10.94 -30.23
N ASN A 73 5.35 -10.70 -30.19
CA ASN A 73 4.30 -11.72 -30.23
C ASN A 73 4.54 -12.88 -29.23
N LEU A 74 4.94 -12.54 -28.00
CA LEU A 74 5.37 -13.47 -26.96
C LEU A 74 4.21 -14.08 -26.14
N PHE A 75 2.96 -13.72 -26.46
CA PHE A 75 1.79 -14.34 -25.85
C PHE A 75 1.59 -15.74 -26.45
N GLY A 76 1.28 -16.71 -25.59
CA GLY A 76 1.07 -18.09 -25.99
C GLY A 76 0.28 -18.84 -24.94
N THR A 77 -0.03 -20.10 -25.22
CA THR A 77 -0.76 -20.96 -24.28
C THR A 77 0.17 -21.58 -23.24
N GLU A 78 -0.41 -22.08 -22.15
CA GLU A 78 0.33 -22.80 -21.11
C GLU A 78 1.10 -24.00 -21.69
N GLU A 79 0.49 -24.74 -22.62
CA GLU A 79 1.15 -25.88 -23.29
C GLU A 79 2.40 -25.46 -24.08
N GLU A 80 2.35 -24.32 -24.77
CA GLU A 80 3.48 -23.78 -25.54
C GLU A 80 4.61 -23.31 -24.62
N LEU A 81 4.25 -22.69 -23.49
CA LEU A 81 5.20 -22.27 -22.46
C LEU A 81 5.94 -23.49 -21.89
N PHE A 82 5.22 -24.54 -21.48
CA PHE A 82 5.83 -25.75 -20.93
C PHE A 82 6.65 -26.52 -21.96
N LYS A 83 6.25 -26.54 -23.24
CA LYS A 83 7.07 -27.11 -24.33
C LYS A 83 8.40 -26.36 -24.50
N LYS A 84 8.40 -25.02 -24.41
CA LYS A 84 9.61 -24.19 -24.46
C LYS A 84 10.50 -24.33 -23.22
N LEU A 85 9.90 -24.44 -22.03
CA LEU A 85 10.62 -24.59 -20.76
C LEU A 85 11.21 -25.98 -20.53
N LYS A 86 10.67 -27.03 -21.16
CA LYS A 86 11.20 -28.41 -21.11
C LYS A 86 12.55 -28.60 -21.79
N ARG A 87 13.20 -27.54 -22.29
CA ARG A 87 14.55 -27.60 -22.88
C ARG A 87 15.63 -27.26 -21.84
N LYS A 88 16.00 -28.26 -21.05
CA LYS A 88 17.39 -28.62 -20.71
C LYS A 88 17.41 -29.99 -20.04
#